data_AF-A0A372EV31-F1
#
_entry.id   AF-A0A372EV31-F1
#
_cell.length_a   1.000
_cell.length_b   1.000
_cell.length_c   1.000
_cell.angle_alpha   90.00
_cell.angle_beta   90.00
_cell.angle_gamma   90.00
#
_symmetry.space_group_name_H-M   'P 1'
#
loop_
_entity.id
_entity.type
_entity.pdbx_description
1 polymer ?
#
loop_
_entity_poly.entity_id
_entity_poly.type
_entity_poly.pdbx_seq_one_letter_code
_entity_poly.pdbx_strand_id
1 'polypeptide(L)'
;MVGTHDAALEFLKRAALSNQTFEGRDMALKHAQKLMTLYTKQLKALNKHRGKGQQKVTVEHLNVQAGGQSIVGNVETDQRGYCQSDGKPAIERSPEVPPSEDTPRTSSSGKKGSR
;
A
#
# COMPACT_ATOMS: atom_id res chain seq x y z
N MET A 1 16.40 -10.68 16.68
CA MET A 1 17.20 -9.69 15.93
C MET A 1 18.64 -9.69 16.42
N VAL A 2 18.95 -9.06 17.57
CA VAL A 2 20.34 -8.91 18.03
C VAL A 2 20.98 -10.25 18.36
N GLY A 3 20.36 -11.07 19.23
CA GLY A 3 20.94 -12.39 19.58
C GLY A 3 21.09 -13.37 18.40
N THR A 4 20.18 -13.34 17.43
CA THR A 4 20.31 -14.16 16.21
C THR A 4 21.45 -13.71 15.30
N HIS A 5 21.69 -12.40 15.23
CA HIS A 5 22.77 -11.83 14.44
C HIS A 5 24.11 -12.08 15.12
N ASP A 6 24.19 -11.83 16.43
CA ASP A 6 25.38 -12.06 17.24
C ASP A 6 25.82 -13.53 17.21
N ALA A 7 24.89 -14.46 17.43
CA ALA A 7 25.18 -15.89 17.30
C ALA A 7 25.65 -16.28 15.88
N ALA A 8 25.09 -15.68 14.82
CA ALA A 8 25.55 -15.93 13.45
C ALA A 8 27.01 -15.47 13.25
N LEU A 9 27.37 -14.30 13.79
CA LEU A 9 28.73 -13.79 13.74
C LEU A 9 29.70 -14.65 14.56
N GLU A 10 29.28 -15.18 15.71
CA GLU A 10 30.09 -16.14 16.48
C GLU A 10 30.38 -17.42 15.70
N PHE A 11 29.39 -17.99 15.00
CA PHE A 11 29.62 -19.16 14.15
C PHE A 11 30.57 -18.85 12.99
N LEU A 12 30.46 -17.67 12.37
CA LEU A 12 31.42 -17.24 11.34
C LEU A 12 32.83 -17.07 11.90
N LYS A 13 32.98 -16.48 13.09
CA LYS A 13 34.27 -16.36 13.77
C LYS A 13 34.88 -17.73 14.04
N ARG A 14 34.08 -18.70 14.51
CA ARG A 14 34.53 -20.09 14.75
C ARG A 14 34.93 -20.80 13.45
N ALA A 15 34.24 -20.53 12.33
CA ALA A 15 34.58 -21.09 11.03
C ALA A 15 35.89 -20.52 10.43
N ALA A 16 36.29 -19.32 10.86
CA ALA A 16 37.51 -18.63 10.42
C ALA A 16 38.76 -18.98 11.25
N LEU A 17 38.63 -19.81 12.30
CA LEU A 17 39.79 -20.27 13.07
C LEU A 17 40.71 -21.15 12.21
N SER A 18 42.02 -20.92 12.33
CA SER A 18 43.05 -21.66 11.57
C SER A 18 43.13 -23.13 11.94
N ASN A 19 42.77 -23.48 13.17
CA ASN A 19 42.92 -24.82 13.74
C ASN A 19 41.64 -25.67 13.64
N GLN A 20 40.68 -25.23 12.82
CA GLN A 20 39.36 -25.84 12.73
C GLN A 20 39.34 -27.00 11.73
N THR A 21 38.72 -28.13 12.11
CA THR A 21 38.51 -29.26 11.19
C THR A 21 37.58 -28.85 10.04
N PHE A 22 37.70 -29.51 8.89
CA PHE A 22 36.84 -29.24 7.72
C PHE A 22 35.35 -29.38 8.07
N GLU A 23 34.99 -30.44 8.78
CA GLU A 23 33.61 -30.69 9.25
C GLU A 23 33.13 -29.62 10.24
N GLY A 24 33.98 -29.18 11.16
CA GLY A 24 33.67 -28.10 12.10
C GLY A 24 33.42 -26.77 11.39
N ARG A 25 34.17 -26.48 10.32
CA ARG A 25 33.96 -25.29 9.48
C ARG A 25 32.64 -25.38 8.72
N ASP A 26 32.36 -26.52 8.07
CA ASP A 26 31.13 -26.74 7.32
C ASP A 26 29.87 -26.62 8.22
N MET A 27 29.89 -27.23 9.40
CA MET A 27 28.80 -27.12 10.37
C MET A 27 28.60 -25.68 10.85
N ALA A 28 29.68 -24.97 11.18
CA ALA A 28 29.61 -23.58 11.60
C ALA A 28 29.04 -22.67 10.49
N LEU A 29 29.45 -22.86 9.23
CA LEU A 29 28.91 -22.14 8.08
C LEU A 29 27.43 -22.44 7.86
N LYS A 30 27.01 -23.71 7.95
CA LYS A 30 25.60 -24.11 7.85
C LYS A 30 24.74 -23.46 8.94
N HIS A 31 25.22 -23.41 10.19
CA HIS A 31 24.51 -22.76 11.28
C HIS A 31 24.44 -21.24 11.10
N ALA A 32 25.54 -20.60 10.68
CA ALA A 32 25.56 -19.18 10.36
C ALA A 32 24.55 -18.83 9.25
N GLN A 33 24.53 -19.59 8.16
CA GLN A 33 23.58 -19.37 7.05
C GLN A 33 22.12 -19.50 7.49
N LYS A 34 21.80 -20.48 8.34
CA LYS A 34 20.45 -20.65 8.91
C LYS A 34 20.03 -19.43 9.73
N LEU A 35 20.91 -18.94 10.60
CA LEU A 35 20.63 -17.78 11.45
C LEU A 35 20.52 -16.47 10.66
N MET A 36 21.35 -16.28 9.64
CA MET A 36 21.23 -15.15 8.71
C MET A 36 19.91 -15.19 7.94
N THR A 37 19.51 -16.36 7.45
CA THR A 37 18.20 -16.53 6.79
C THR A 37 17.06 -16.20 7.76
N LEU A 38 17.14 -16.66 9.01
CA LEU A 38 16.16 -16.32 10.04
C LEU A 38 16.10 -14.80 10.30
N TYR A 39 17.26 -14.13 10.38
CA TYR A 39 17.35 -12.68 10.55
C TYR A 39 16.64 -11.92 9.42
N THR A 40 16.81 -12.35 8.16
CA THR A 40 16.07 -11.73 7.04
C THR A 40 14.56 -11.94 7.12
N LYS A 41 14.10 -13.13 7.54
CA LYS A 41 12.66 -13.41 7.77
C LYS A 41 12.10 -12.50 8.86
N GLN A 42 12.87 -12.34 9.91
CA GLN A 42 12.60 -11.47 11.04
C GLN A 42 12.48 -10.00 10.60
N LEU A 43 13.39 -9.50 9.76
CA LEU A 43 13.27 -8.16 9.17
C LEU A 43 12.05 -8.02 8.25
N LYS A 44 11.76 -9.03 7.42
CA LYS A 44 10.55 -9.06 6.58
C LYS A 44 9.27 -9.00 7.43
N ALA A 45 9.24 -9.73 8.55
CA ALA A 45 8.12 -9.70 9.49
C ALA A 45 7.97 -8.33 10.16
N LEU A 46 9.08 -7.70 10.57
CA LEU A 46 9.07 -6.35 11.13
C LEU A 46 8.61 -5.31 10.11
N ASN A 47 9.09 -5.38 8.87
CA ASN A 47 8.67 -4.50 7.78
C ASN A 47 7.19 -4.70 7.44
N LYS A 48 6.70 -5.95 7.45
CA LYS A 48 5.27 -6.24 7.31
C LYS A 48 4.46 -5.69 8.47
N HIS A 49 4.97 -5.76 9.70
CA HIS A 49 4.31 -5.22 10.88
C HIS A 49 4.25 -3.68 10.82
N ARG A 50 5.37 -3.03 10.47
CA ARG A 50 5.46 -1.56 10.37
C ARG A 50 4.76 -1.00 9.12
N GLY A 51 4.76 -1.73 8.02
CA GLY A 51 4.10 -1.38 6.76
C GLY A 51 2.58 -1.50 6.77
N LYS A 52 1.97 -1.98 7.87
CA LYS A 52 0.51 -1.96 8.07
C LYS A 52 -0.04 -0.58 8.46
N GLY A 53 0.79 0.44 8.60
CA GLY A 53 0.36 1.81 8.96
C GLY A 53 -0.38 2.56 7.84
N GLN A 54 -0.40 2.04 6.61
CA GLN A 54 -1.07 2.67 5.47
C GLN A 54 -1.86 1.61 4.70
N GLN A 55 -2.98 1.15 5.27
CA GLN A 55 -3.95 0.36 4.50
C GLN A 55 -4.59 1.31 3.47
N LYS A 56 -4.05 1.33 2.25
CA LYS A 56 -4.62 2.11 1.14
C LYS A 56 -5.94 1.48 0.71
N VAL A 57 -7.04 1.95 1.29
CA VAL A 57 -8.41 1.63 0.86
C VAL A 57 -8.86 2.75 -0.07
N THR A 58 -8.99 2.46 -1.36
CA THR A 58 -9.65 3.37 -2.31
C THR A 58 -11.14 3.05 -2.28
N VAL A 59 -11.98 4.05 -2.05
CA VAL A 59 -13.43 3.90 -2.03
C VAL A 59 -13.99 4.52 -3.31
N GLU A 60 -14.77 3.75 -4.07
CA GLU A 60 -15.28 4.20 -5.39
C GLU A 60 -16.74 4.68 -5.34
N HIS A 61 -17.63 4.00 -4.61
CA HIS A 61 -19.05 4.40 -4.51
C HIS A 61 -19.50 4.38 -3.05
N LEU A 62 -19.94 5.53 -2.55
CA LEU A 62 -20.53 5.70 -1.22
C LEU A 62 -21.98 6.17 -1.37
N ASN A 63 -22.94 5.32 -1.00
CA ASN A 63 -24.35 5.72 -0.91
C ASN A 63 -24.67 6.07 0.55
N VAL A 64 -25.06 7.31 0.80
CA VAL A 64 -25.44 7.79 2.13
C VAL A 64 -26.94 8.04 2.12
N GLN A 65 -27.66 7.33 2.99
CA GLN A 65 -29.10 7.48 3.15
C GLN A 65 -29.43 8.82 3.83
N ALA A 66 -30.65 9.33 3.64
CA ALA A 66 -31.10 10.57 4.27
C ALA A 66 -30.93 10.50 5.80
N GLY A 67 -30.15 11.43 6.36
CA GLY A 67 -29.82 11.48 7.79
C GLY A 67 -28.56 10.69 8.21
N GLY A 68 -27.88 9.99 7.28
CA GLY A 68 -26.58 9.37 7.53
C GLY A 68 -25.41 10.32 7.27
N GLN A 69 -24.31 10.14 8.00
CA GLN A 69 -23.02 10.79 7.71
C GLN A 69 -21.95 9.70 7.53
N SER A 70 -21.04 9.91 6.57
CA SER A 70 -19.90 9.03 6.32
C SER A 70 -18.60 9.83 6.42
N ILE A 71 -17.59 9.27 7.07
CA ILE A 71 -16.29 9.91 7.30
C ILE A 71 -15.21 9.02 6.69
N VAL A 72 -14.38 9.60 5.80
CA VAL A 72 -13.21 8.94 5.20
C VAL A 72 -11.97 9.72 5.58
N GLY A 73 -11.10 9.12 6.40
CA GLY A 73 -9.89 9.78 6.91
C GLY A 73 -9.50 9.27 8.31
N ASN A 74 -8.45 9.85 8.89
CA ASN A 74 -8.05 9.56 10.26
C ASN A 74 -9.05 10.22 11.22
N VAL A 75 -9.77 9.42 12.01
CA VAL A 75 -10.73 9.93 13.01
C VAL A 75 -10.07 9.87 14.38
N GLU A 76 -9.74 11.04 14.94
CA GLU A 76 -9.31 11.19 16.33
C GLU A 76 -10.53 11.58 17.17
N THR A 77 -11.00 10.68 18.03
CA THR A 77 -12.09 10.98 18.97
C THR A 77 -11.53 11.65 20.23
N ASP A 78 -11.37 12.97 20.20
CA ASP A 78 -11.21 13.74 21.44
C ASP A 78 -12.58 13.81 22.13
N GLN A 79 -12.72 13.17 23.29
CA GLN A 79 -13.94 13.19 24.08
C GLN A 79 -14.07 14.53 24.80
N ARG A 80 -14.35 15.61 24.07
CA ARG A 80 -14.89 16.85 24.64
C ARG A 80 -15.99 17.37 23.72
N GLY A 81 -17.19 17.38 24.29
CA GLY A 81 -18.44 17.50 23.54
C GLY A 81 -18.59 18.78 22.73
N TYR A 82 -19.33 18.65 21.64
CA TYR A 82 -20.06 19.76 21.06
C TYR A 82 -21.40 19.27 20.50
N CYS A 83 -22.47 19.90 20.96
CA CYS A 83 -23.75 19.97 20.29
C CYS A 83 -23.68 21.08 19.23
N GLN A 84 -24.54 21.02 18.20
CA GLN A 84 -24.92 22.12 17.29
C GLN A 84 -24.08 22.18 15.99
N SER A 85 -24.62 22.45 14.81
CA SER A 85 -25.93 22.97 14.35
C SER A 85 -26.08 22.68 12.86
N ASP A 86 -27.33 22.71 12.39
CA ASP A 86 -27.73 22.76 10.98
C ASP A 86 -26.88 23.71 10.11
N GLY A 87 -26.38 23.22 8.97
CA GLY A 87 -25.63 24.06 8.03
C GLY A 87 -24.94 23.35 6.86
N LYS A 88 -25.72 22.98 5.84
CA LYS A 88 -25.36 22.80 4.40
C LYS A 88 -24.23 21.82 4.02
N PRO A 89 -24.51 20.70 3.31
CA PRO A 89 -23.47 19.98 2.56
C PRO A 89 -23.28 20.66 1.19
N ALA A 90 -22.21 21.45 1.05
CA ALA A 90 -21.73 21.88 -0.26
C ALA A 90 -20.82 20.79 -0.85
N ILE A 91 -21.42 19.77 -1.46
CA ILE A 91 -20.72 18.97 -2.47
C ILE A 91 -21.07 19.65 -3.79
N GLU A 92 -20.13 20.45 -4.30
CA GLU A 92 -20.23 21.09 -5.60
C GLU A 92 -20.37 20.01 -6.68
N ARG A 93 -21.57 19.94 -7.25
CA ARG A 93 -21.91 19.04 -8.33
C ARG A 93 -21.25 19.58 -9.59
N SER A 94 -20.09 19.04 -9.97
CA SER A 94 -19.55 19.24 -11.32
C SER A 94 -20.64 18.84 -12.32
N PRO A 95 -21.01 19.69 -13.29
CA PRO A 95 -22.07 19.36 -14.22
C PRO A 95 -21.64 18.17 -15.08
N GLU A 96 -22.48 17.14 -15.08
CA GLU A 96 -22.47 16.06 -16.06
C GLU A 96 -22.44 16.68 -17.46
N VAL A 97 -21.41 16.39 -18.26
CA VAL A 97 -21.40 16.71 -19.69
C VAL A 97 -22.42 15.77 -20.34
N PRO A 98 -23.54 16.28 -20.89
CA PRO A 98 -24.46 15.41 -21.60
C PRO A 98 -23.80 14.93 -22.90
N PRO A 99 -23.91 13.64 -23.27
CA PRO A 99 -23.54 13.20 -24.60
C PRO A 99 -24.47 13.90 -25.61
N SER A 100 -23.90 14.68 -26.53
CA SER A 100 -24.65 15.27 -27.63
C SER A 100 -25.14 14.14 -28.54
N GLU A 101 -26.44 13.85 -28.47
CA GLU A 101 -27.13 12.96 -29.40
C GLU A 101 -27.24 13.59 -30.80
N ASP A 102 -27.09 12.73 -31.80
CA ASP A 102 -27.18 12.97 -33.23
C ASP A 102 -28.42 13.78 -33.66
N THR A 103 -28.25 14.66 -34.66
CA THR A 103 -29.37 15.07 -35.53
C THR A 103 -29.00 14.91 -37.01
N PRO A 104 -29.96 14.56 -37.90
CA PRO A 104 -29.68 14.02 -39.22
C PRO A 104 -29.76 15.06 -40.36
N ARG A 105 -28.92 14.81 -41.39
CA ARG A 105 -28.95 15.19 -42.83
C ARG A 105 -29.84 16.36 -43.30
N THR A 106 -29.22 17.28 -44.05
CA THR A 106 -29.78 17.79 -45.33
C THR A 106 -28.69 18.05 -46.37
N SER A 107 -29.04 17.76 -47.62
CA SER A 107 -28.27 17.68 -48.87
C SER A 107 -27.98 19.01 -49.59
N SER A 108 -26.83 19.14 -50.26
CA SER A 108 -26.61 19.91 -51.51
C SER A 108 -25.17 19.65 -52.03
N SER A 109 -24.97 18.85 -53.09
CA SER A 109 -24.88 19.21 -54.52
C SER A 109 -23.61 19.94 -54.99
N GLY A 110 -22.85 19.32 -55.91
CA GLY A 110 -21.88 19.98 -56.82
C GLY A 110 -20.47 19.35 -56.80
N LYS A 111 -20.07 18.42 -57.69
CA LYS A 111 -19.76 18.50 -59.13
C LYS A 111 -18.30 18.95 -59.44
N LYS A 112 -17.59 18.07 -60.20
CA LYS A 112 -16.28 18.20 -60.90
C LYS A 112 -15.04 18.19 -59.97
N GLY A 113 -13.95 17.49 -60.25
CA GLY A 113 -13.48 16.78 -61.44
C GLY A 113 -11.95 16.93 -61.53
N SER A 114 -11.30 15.99 -62.23
CA SER A 114 -10.03 16.13 -62.96
C SER A 114 -8.71 15.76 -62.27
N ARG A 115 -8.09 14.74 -62.91
CA ARG A 115 -6.66 14.40 -63.08
C ARG A 115 -5.94 13.65 -61.96
#